data_AF-A0A5B7GAW7-F1
#
_entry.id   AF-A0A5B7GAW7-F1
#
_cell.length_a   1.000
_cell.length_b   1.000
_cell.length_c   1.000
_cell.angle_alpha   90.00
_cell.angle_beta   90.00
_cell.angle_gamma   90.00
#
_symmetry.space_group_name_H-M   'P 1'
#
loop_
_entity.id
_entity.type
_entity.pdbx_description
1 polymer ?
#
loop_
_entity_poly.entity_id
_entity_poly.type
_entity_poly.pdbx_seq_one_letter_code
_entity_poly.pdbx_strand_id
1 'polypeptide(L)'
;MVHIDATSSFGTKMTIEKYTCVDEAGQLVGVAGRNGVTHYSLRLRRWHLFGNESQERDFVVTGGLLWWRSTWLVLGAYNIPANTDELRLYPRDHKLDNSFLTTVPQPAQR
;
A
#
# COMPACT_ATOMS: atom_id res chain seq x y z
N MET A 1 -13.83 -1.92 -13.72
CA MET A 1 -13.06 -0.95 -12.93
C MET A 1 -13.88 -0.65 -11.68
N VAL A 2 -13.43 -1.11 -10.51
CA VAL A 2 -14.11 -0.77 -9.25
C VAL A 2 -13.54 0.57 -8.81
N HIS A 3 -14.40 1.59 -8.76
CA HIS A 3 -14.04 2.87 -8.17
C HIS A 3 -14.30 2.80 -6.68
N ILE A 4 -13.26 3.10 -5.89
CA ILE A 4 -13.41 3.31 -4.46
C ILE A 4 -13.21 4.79 -4.24
N ASP A 5 -14.27 5.46 -3.78
CA ASP A 5 -14.17 6.84 -3.30
C ASP A 5 -13.51 6.83 -1.91
N ALA A 6 -12.19 6.72 -1.91
CA ALA A 6 -11.37 7.09 -0.76
C ALA A 6 -11.32 8.62 -0.73
N THR A 7 -12.38 9.25 -0.24
CA THR A 7 -12.43 10.71 -0.06
C THR A 7 -11.45 11.10 1.03
N SER A 8 -10.18 11.29 0.65
CA SER A 8 -9.28 12.14 1.41
C SER A 8 -9.75 13.58 1.24
N SER A 9 -9.44 14.45 2.20
CA SER A 9 -9.68 15.89 2.13
C SER A 9 -8.96 16.60 0.96
N PHE A 10 -8.32 15.85 0.04
CA PHE A 10 -7.45 16.34 -1.02
C PHE A 10 -7.82 15.88 -2.44
N GLY A 11 -8.96 15.20 -2.65
CA GLY A 11 -9.50 14.98 -4.01
C GLY A 11 -8.74 13.96 -4.88
N THR A 12 -7.82 13.18 -4.32
CA THR A 12 -7.11 12.13 -5.06
C THR A 12 -8.02 10.91 -5.22
N LYS A 13 -8.64 10.77 -6.39
CA LYS A 13 -9.43 9.59 -6.77
C LYS A 13 -8.50 8.39 -6.96
N MET A 14 -8.38 7.53 -5.95
CA MET A 14 -7.59 6.30 -6.08
C MET A 14 -8.36 5.25 -6.88
N THR A 15 -7.88 4.98 -8.09
CA THR A 15 -8.39 3.88 -8.90
C THR A 15 -7.65 2.60 -8.53
N ILE A 16 -8.38 1.53 -8.25
CA ILE A 16 -7.80 0.19 -8.17
C ILE A 16 -7.42 -0.25 -9.57
N GLU A 17 -6.12 -0.33 -9.84
CA GLU A 17 -5.64 -0.72 -11.17
C GLU A 17 -4.93 -2.07 -11.17
N LYS A 18 -4.24 -2.44 -10.08
CA LYS A 18 -3.32 -3.58 -10.11
C LYS A 18 -3.64 -4.69 -9.14
N TYR A 19 -3.75 -4.38 -7.85
CA TYR A 19 -3.81 -5.42 -6.81
C TYR A 19 -4.77 -5.04 -5.69
N THR A 20 -5.40 -6.06 -5.11
CA THR A 20 -6.19 -5.95 -3.89
C THR A 20 -5.87 -7.13 -2.99
N CYS A 21 -6.00 -6.94 -1.68
CA CYS A 21 -5.92 -8.02 -0.70
C CYS A 21 -6.89 -7.77 0.44
N VAL A 22 -7.26 -8.83 1.14
CA VAL A 22 -8.06 -8.77 2.35
C VAL A 22 -7.37 -9.59 3.43
N ASP A 23 -7.50 -9.18 4.69
CA ASP A 23 -7.04 -10.00 5.80
C ASP A 23 -7.98 -11.18 6.07
N GLU A 24 -7.52 -12.13 6.88
CA GLU A 24 -8.25 -13.39 7.16
C GLU A 24 -9.66 -13.15 7.73
N ALA A 25 -9.83 -12.08 8.52
CA ALA A 25 -11.11 -11.73 9.14
C ALA A 25 -12.01 -10.85 8.26
N GLY A 26 -11.58 -10.45 7.06
CA GLY A 26 -12.34 -9.55 6.20
C GLY A 26 -12.47 -8.12 6.72
N GLN A 27 -11.62 -7.71 7.67
CA GLN A 27 -11.68 -6.42 8.37
C GLN A 27 -10.73 -5.37 7.81
N LEU A 28 -9.74 -5.79 7.04
CA LEU A 28 -8.73 -4.94 6.44
C LEU A 28 -8.66 -5.21 4.96
N VAL A 29 -8.76 -4.15 4.15
CA VAL A 29 -8.68 -4.24 2.69
C VAL A 29 -7.50 -3.41 2.22
N GLY A 30 -6.53 -4.04 1.57
CA GLY A 30 -5.41 -3.37 0.92
C GLY A 30 -5.68 -3.20 -0.57
N VAL A 31 -5.28 -2.05 -1.12
CA VAL A 31 -5.54 -1.68 -2.52
C VAL A 31 -4.31 -0.98 -3.10
N ALA A 32 -3.85 -1.44 -4.26
CA ALA A 32 -2.76 -0.81 -5.01
C ALA A 32 -3.29 -0.17 -6.29
N GLY A 33 -2.95 1.10 -6.46
CA GLY A 33 -3.24 1.88 -7.67
C GLY A 33 -1.99 2.06 -8.53
N ARG A 34 -2.11 2.93 -9.53
CA ARG A 34 -1.00 3.29 -10.42
C ARG A 34 0.22 3.82 -9.67
N ASN A 35 -0.04 4.66 -8.68
CA ASN A 35 0.97 5.50 -8.02
C ASN A 35 1.00 5.29 -6.50
N GLY A 36 0.71 4.09 -5.99
CA GLY A 36 0.79 3.89 -4.55
C GLY A 36 -0.10 2.76 -4.03
N VAL A 37 -0.21 2.72 -2.71
CA VAL A 37 -1.02 1.76 -1.97
C VAL A 37 -1.83 2.47 -0.90
N THR A 38 -3.01 1.96 -0.59
CA THR A 38 -3.83 2.37 0.55
C THR A 38 -4.37 1.13 1.24
N HIS A 39 -4.88 1.30 2.46
CA HIS A 39 -5.76 0.31 3.03
C HIS A 39 -6.96 0.89 3.79
N TYR A 40 -8.05 0.16 3.80
CA TYR A 40 -9.25 0.44 4.57
C TYR A 40 -9.33 -0.46 5.79
N SER A 41 -9.77 0.11 6.90
CA SER A 41 -10.20 -0.67 8.07
C SER A 41 -11.71 -0.59 8.19
N LEU A 42 -12.39 -1.74 8.13
CA LEU A 42 -13.83 -1.82 8.37
C LEU A 42 -14.17 -1.48 9.83
N ARG A 43 -13.32 -1.91 10.77
CA ARG A 43 -13.47 -1.60 12.20
C ARG A 43 -13.43 -0.10 12.48
N LEU A 44 -12.44 0.60 11.92
CA LEU A 44 -12.27 2.05 12.10
C LEU A 44 -13.07 2.89 11.08
N ARG A 45 -13.67 2.23 10.08
CA ARG A 45 -14.40 2.83 8.96
C ARG A 45 -13.63 3.93 8.23
N ARG A 46 -12.31 3.80 8.10
CA ARG A 46 -11.45 4.82 7.49
C ARG A 46 -10.37 4.24 6.60
N TRP A 47 -9.94 5.06 5.63
CA TRP A 47 -8.77 4.84 4.79
C TRP A 47 -7.50 5.28 5.52
N HIS A 48 -6.43 4.51 5.34
CA HIS A 48 -5.07 4.89 5.67
C HIS A 48 -4.35 5.18 4.37
N LEU A 49 -3.96 6.44 4.23
CA LEU A 49 -3.36 7.00 3.04
C LEU A 49 -1.97 7.53 3.39
N PHE A 50 -1.16 7.77 2.36
CA PHE A 50 0.06 8.51 2.53
C PHE A 50 -0.25 9.97 2.89
N GLY A 51 0.50 10.51 3.85
CA GLY A 51 0.48 11.95 4.13
C GLY A 51 1.42 12.75 3.22
N ASN A 52 2.35 12.06 2.54
CA ASN A 52 3.40 12.64 1.72
C ASN A 52 3.34 12.05 0.30
N GLU A 53 2.93 12.88 -0.67
CA GLU A 53 2.79 12.48 -2.07
C GLU A 53 4.11 12.03 -2.72
N SER A 54 5.26 12.56 -2.27
CA SER A 54 6.57 12.12 -2.79
C SER A 54 6.81 10.66 -2.44
N GLN A 55 6.59 10.29 -1.17
CA GLN A 55 6.78 8.92 -0.70
C GLN A 55 5.82 7.94 -1.39
N GLU A 56 4.58 8.36 -1.63
CA GLU A 56 3.59 7.59 -2.38
C GLU A 56 4.05 7.32 -3.82
N ARG A 57 4.72 8.29 -4.46
CA ARG A 57 5.17 8.19 -5.86
C ARG A 57 6.54 7.56 -6.05
N ASP A 58 7.32 7.36 -4.98
CA ASP A 58 8.69 6.81 -5.04
C ASP A 58 8.74 5.30 -5.34
N PHE A 59 7.59 4.64 -5.48
CA PHE A 59 7.53 3.23 -5.80
C PHE A 59 6.34 2.86 -6.66
N VAL A 60 6.44 1.69 -7.28
CA VAL A 60 5.34 1.05 -8.00
C VAL A 60 5.10 -0.32 -7.40
N VAL A 61 3.86 -0.66 -7.09
CA VAL A 61 3.52 -2.04 -6.69
C VAL A 61 3.65 -2.94 -7.92
N THR A 62 4.52 -3.94 -7.82
CA THR A 62 4.85 -4.88 -8.90
C THR A 62 4.61 -6.33 -8.49
N GLY A 63 4.90 -6.71 -7.24
CA GLY A 63 4.83 -8.08 -6.72
C GLY A 63 3.55 -8.45 -5.97
N GLY A 64 2.51 -7.62 -6.01
CA GLY A 64 1.23 -7.88 -5.36
C GLY A 64 1.09 -7.30 -3.95
N LEU A 65 -0.01 -7.66 -3.28
CA LEU A 65 -0.38 -7.20 -1.93
C LEU A 65 -0.77 -8.40 -1.04
N LEU A 66 -0.43 -8.31 0.24
CA LEU A 66 -0.79 -9.31 1.26
C LEU A 66 -0.99 -8.64 2.63
N TRP A 67 -2.04 -9.03 3.34
CA TRP A 67 -2.15 -8.78 4.77
C TRP A 67 -1.49 -9.92 5.56
N TRP A 68 -0.35 -9.64 6.19
CA TRP A 68 0.33 -10.61 7.04
C TRP A 68 -0.17 -10.50 8.48
N ARG A 69 -0.75 -11.61 8.98
CA ARG A 69 -1.26 -11.75 10.36
C ARG A 69 -2.17 -10.59 10.80
N SER A 70 -2.93 -10.01 9.87
CA SER A 70 -3.76 -8.80 10.09
C SER A 70 -3.03 -7.63 10.76
N THR A 71 -1.70 -7.55 10.67
CA THR A 71 -0.87 -6.55 11.38
C THR A 71 0.04 -5.78 10.45
N TRP A 72 0.46 -6.40 9.34
CA TRP A 72 1.34 -5.77 8.36
C TRP A 72 0.72 -5.84 6.97
N LEU A 73 0.65 -4.71 6.29
CA LEU A 73 0.40 -4.66 4.86
C LEU A 73 1.74 -4.85 4.15
N VAL A 74 1.88 -5.99 3.49
CA VAL A 74 3.07 -6.38 2.74
C VAL A 74 2.78 -6.16 1.26
N LEU A 75 3.74 -5.58 0.55
CA LEU A 75 3.66 -5.40 -0.89
C LEU A 75 5.02 -5.64 -1.55
N GLY A 76 5.00 -6.24 -2.73
CA GLY A 76 6.16 -6.28 -3.61
C GLY A 76 6.22 -4.98 -4.42
N ALA A 77 7.32 -4.25 -4.33
CA ALA A 77 7.46 -2.93 -4.90
C ALA A 77 8.77 -2.79 -5.68
N TYR A 78 8.71 -2.00 -6.74
CA TYR A 78 9.88 -1.44 -7.39
C TYR A 78 10.15 -0.05 -6.84
N ASN A 79 11.31 0.14 -6.21
CA ASN A 79 11.77 1.42 -5.69
C ASN A 79 12.37 2.24 -6.84
N ILE A 80 11.70 3.33 -7.21
CA ILE A 80 12.09 4.13 -8.39
C ILE A 80 13.41 4.86 -8.13
N PRO A 81 13.59 5.61 -7.01
CA PRO A 81 14.87 6.28 -6.73
C PRO A 81 16.06 5.32 -6.60
N ALA A 82 15.86 4.17 -5.96
CA ALA A 82 16.95 3.20 -5.74
C ALA A 82 17.13 2.20 -6.89
N ASN A 83 16.24 2.21 -7.88
CA ASN A 83 16.27 1.35 -9.07
C ASN A 83 16.43 -0.15 -8.72
N THR A 84 15.63 -0.63 -7.77
CA THR A 84 15.68 -2.01 -7.25
C THR A 84 14.31 -2.50 -6.81
N ASP A 85 14.10 -3.82 -6.86
CA ASP A 85 12.96 -4.46 -6.23
C ASP A 85 13.15 -4.57 -4.71
N GLU A 86 12.05 -4.44 -3.98
CA GLU A 86 12.01 -4.57 -2.53
C GLU A 86 10.63 -5.04 -2.06
N LEU A 87 10.59 -5.67 -0.89
CA LEU A 87 9.35 -5.82 -0.14
C LEU A 87 9.19 -4.61 0.78
N ARG A 88 8.00 -4.02 0.78
CA ARG A 88 7.62 -2.98 1.73
C ARG A 88 6.58 -3.53 2.70
N LEU A 89 6.79 -3.29 3.99
CA LEU A 89 5.88 -3.69 5.05
C LEU A 89 5.46 -2.45 5.84
N TYR A 90 4.18 -2.13 5.80
CA TYR A 90 3.58 -1.04 6.57
C TYR A 90 2.76 -1.62 7.72
N PRO A 91 2.95 -1.14 8.97
CA PRO A 91 2.15 -1.60 10.09
C PRO A 91 0.73 -1.02 10.01
N ARG A 92 -0.27 -1.87 10.28
CA ARG A 92 -1.71 -1.55 10.21
C ARG A 92 -2.09 -0.30 10.99
N ASP A 93 -1.48 -0.12 12.17
CA ASP A 93 -1.93 0.85 13.17
C ASP A 93 -1.27 2.24 13.00
N HIS A 94 -0.44 2.41 11.96
CA HIS A 94 0.19 3.69 11.62
C HIS A 94 -0.30 4.23 10.28
N LYS A 95 0.02 5.49 9.99
CA LYS A 95 -0.14 6.05 8.65
C LYS A 95 0.83 5.37 7.69
N LEU A 96 0.47 5.36 6.41
CA LEU A 96 1.41 5.01 5.36
C LEU A 96 2.46 6.12 5.28
N ASP A 97 3.64 5.85 5.83
CA ASP A 97 4.76 6.77 5.90
C ASP A 97 6.05 5.96 6.01
N ASN A 98 7.10 6.41 5.32
CA ASN A 98 8.40 5.74 5.31
C ASN A 98 9.08 5.70 6.69
N SER A 99 8.65 6.55 7.64
CA SER A 99 9.12 6.50 9.03
C SER A 99 8.73 5.22 9.77
N PHE A 100 7.68 4.53 9.31
CA PHE A 100 7.20 3.25 9.86
C PHE A 100 7.42 2.08 8.89
N LEU A 101 8.01 2.34 7.73
CA LEU A 101 8.24 1.34 6.70
C LEU A 101 9.39 0.42 7.11
N THR A 102 9.14 -0.88 7.05
CA THR A 102 10.21 -1.87 7.00
C THR A 102 10.42 -2.30 5.55
N THR A 103 11.63 -2.17 5.04
CA THR A 103 12.01 -2.66 3.70
C THR A 103 12.85 -3.91 3.77
N VAL A 104 12.63 -4.83 2.83
CA VAL A 104 13.50 -5.98 2.60
C VAL A 104 13.95 -5.91 1.14
N PRO A 105 15.19 -5.48 0.86
CA PRO A 105 15.73 -5.47 -0.49
C PRO A 105 15.61 -6.86 -1.12
N GLN A 106 15.16 -6.92 -2.36
CA GLN A 106 15.17 -8.16 -3.11
C GLN A 106 16.36 -8.13 -4.07
N PRO A 107 17.24 -9.14 -4.05
CA PRO A 107 18.23 -9.27 -5.12
C PRO A 107 17.47 -9.42 -6.45
N ALA A 108 17.98 -8.80 -7.51
CA ALA A 108 17.34 -8.82 -8.83
C ALA A 108 16.99 -10.27 -9.23
N GLN A 109 15.71 -10.61 -9.25
CA GLN A 109 15.23 -11.88 -9.75
C GLN A 109 15.19 -11.77 -11.28
N ARG A 110 16.28 -12.17 -11.92
CA ARG A 110 16.42 -12.22 -13.37
C ARG A 110 16.10 -13.61 -13.90
#